data_AF-Q3AS87-F1
#
_entry.id   AF-Q3AS87-F1
#
_cell.length_a   1.000
_cell.length_b   1.000
_cell.length_c   1.000
_cell.angle_alpha   90.00
_cell.angle_beta   90.00
_cell.angle_gamma   90.00
#
_symmetry.space_group_name_H-M   'P 1'
#
loop_
_entity.id
_entity.type
_entity.pdbx_description
1 polymer ?
#
loop_
_entity_poly.entity_id
_entity_poly.type
_entity_poly.pdbx_seq_one_letter_code
_entity_poly.pdbx_strand_id
1 'polypeptide(L)'
;MSNELLDEKLRLLVKALRADTFHFVLIINNHPSVYNDVVEWLKQHITDREIRELRLTGKHYREVSDVLQAAKQDIVTIPDFDELFTKENDDVRVALNQRRDFLAFQRMNLVCFLSPDTFRLLPKKIPDLWSLRSLELDIAYDIKEPLFTIPTTPFISSLGGTTIAEKEAEIRRLTYQLSQIDPANIALRKELEAQLVTLQMEVPQRFEEATSLHDTSQKNIIAAEVTATQDETVTNISTSILRSIFAVLPSEPITLIALQELLPNIDNLETALQNLVAENVLNYNSTTKSYKCSPVVQEVTRKQQSDHLFADIEQLISRLIDRLAYEPNTGHVTEVSYETAALYVRYGETILRNCTDVEYQLAALADRIGNYHTATGNLDKALSFHAECLRLSKELYEAYPNNVFFKNGLAISYEKLGNTHTSLGNLDKALTYYEQYYKLSKELYEAYPNNVSFKFGLAVSYSKFGNTHTSLGNLDKALSYYDNETRLFEELYEAYPNNVSFKNGLAISYSALGQFYRDHRNDSDIVKNYFQQAEKVWAELVSSSPQHAEFKQNLSWVKNQLQSLHS
;
A
#
# COMPACT_ATOMS: atom_id res chain seq x y z
N MET A 1 37.09 8.97 4.53
CA MET A 1 36.49 10.31 4.48
C MET A 1 37.43 11.32 5.17
N SER A 2 37.53 12.54 4.66
CA SER A 2 38.24 13.64 5.34
C SER A 2 37.40 14.21 6.50
N ASN A 3 38.05 14.68 7.57
CA ASN A 3 37.35 15.24 8.75
C ASN A 3 36.41 16.40 8.38
N GLU A 4 36.78 17.20 7.38
CA GLU A 4 35.98 18.35 6.92
C GLU A 4 34.64 17.94 6.29
N LEU A 5 34.60 16.82 5.54
CA LEU A 5 33.37 16.28 4.95
C LEU A 5 32.48 15.59 6.00
N LEU A 6 33.08 15.01 7.04
CA LEU A 6 32.35 14.50 8.20
C LEU A 6 31.69 15.65 8.96
N ASP A 7 32.45 16.71 9.26
CA ASP A 7 31.97 17.92 9.92
C ASP A 7 30.80 18.59 9.18
N GLU A 8 30.84 18.64 7.84
CA GLU A 8 29.75 19.17 7.02
C GLU A 8 28.45 18.34 7.20
N LYS A 9 28.55 17.01 7.09
CA LYS A 9 27.43 16.08 7.30
C LYS A 9 26.86 16.17 8.72
N LEU A 10 27.71 16.32 9.73
CA LEU A 10 27.32 16.49 11.12
C LEU A 10 26.64 17.85 11.38
N ARG A 11 27.07 18.93 10.72
CA ARG A 11 26.37 20.23 10.76
C ARG A 11 24.97 20.16 10.14
N LEU A 12 24.79 19.41 9.05
CA LEU A 12 23.46 19.13 8.49
C LEU A 12 22.59 18.33 9.48
N LEU A 13 23.17 17.32 10.15
CA LEU A 13 22.50 16.54 11.20
C LEU A 13 21.99 17.44 12.34
N VAL A 14 22.85 18.28 12.93
CA VAL A 14 22.44 19.23 13.98
C VAL A 14 21.37 20.20 13.51
N LYS A 15 21.42 20.65 12.26
CA LYS A 15 20.40 21.55 11.71
C LYS A 15 19.02 20.87 11.65
N ALA A 16 18.96 19.62 11.21
CA ALA A 16 17.72 18.83 11.23
C ALA A 16 17.22 18.58 12.66
N LEU A 17 18.13 18.15 13.55
CA LEU A 17 17.80 17.79 14.94
C LEU A 17 17.43 18.98 15.85
N ARG A 18 17.55 20.23 15.39
CA ARG A 18 17.10 21.43 16.11
C ARG A 18 15.64 21.84 15.83
N ALA A 19 14.95 21.16 14.93
CA ALA A 19 13.51 21.39 14.71
C ALA A 19 12.65 20.75 15.83
N ASP A 20 11.51 21.39 16.15
CA ASP A 20 10.49 20.88 17.09
C ASP A 20 9.41 20.03 16.38
N THR A 21 9.82 19.26 15.38
CA THR A 21 8.98 18.38 14.55
C THR A 21 9.66 17.03 14.36
N PHE A 22 8.88 15.96 14.20
CA PHE A 22 9.44 14.62 13.97
C PHE A 22 10.42 14.58 12.79
N HIS A 23 11.65 14.15 13.06
CA HIS A 23 12.66 13.85 12.05
C HIS A 23 13.08 12.39 12.18
N PHE A 24 12.78 11.58 11.16
CA PHE A 24 13.39 10.26 10.99
C PHE A 24 14.67 10.42 10.17
N VAL A 25 15.82 10.11 10.76
CA VAL A 25 17.15 10.29 10.16
C VAL A 25 17.84 8.94 10.03
N LEU A 26 18.43 8.70 8.87
CA LEU A 26 19.13 7.45 8.54
C LEU A 26 20.62 7.72 8.38
N ILE A 27 21.45 7.06 9.18
CA ILE A 27 22.91 7.12 9.12
C ILE A 27 23.44 5.77 8.64
N ILE A 28 23.69 5.71 7.33
CA ILE A 28 24.33 4.57 6.67
C ILE A 28 25.79 4.58 7.08
N ASN A 29 26.31 3.48 7.61
CA ASN A 29 27.70 3.41 8.06
C ASN A 29 28.34 2.06 7.77
N ASN A 30 29.68 2.04 7.69
CA ASN A 30 30.48 0.84 7.45
C ASN A 30 31.33 0.41 8.65
N HIS A 31 31.21 1.08 9.81
CA HIS A 31 32.09 0.85 10.95
C HIS A 31 31.40 1.18 12.28
N PRO A 32 31.39 0.27 13.29
CA PRO A 32 30.65 0.46 14.54
C PRO A 32 31.02 1.71 15.35
N SER A 33 32.23 2.26 15.20
CA SER A 33 32.61 3.48 15.94
C SER A 33 31.84 4.73 15.49
N VAL A 34 31.32 4.76 14.25
CA VAL A 34 30.54 5.89 13.70
C VAL A 34 29.40 6.29 14.64
N TYR A 35 28.77 5.32 15.31
CA TYR A 35 27.75 5.60 16.32
C TYR A 35 28.29 6.49 17.46
N ASN A 36 29.40 6.09 18.07
CA ASN A 36 30.01 6.81 19.19
C ASN A 36 30.47 8.20 18.73
N ASP A 37 31.16 8.26 17.58
CA ASP A 37 31.72 9.50 17.03
C ASP A 37 30.61 10.54 16.73
N VAL A 38 29.49 10.10 16.12
CA VAL A 38 28.31 10.95 15.88
C VAL A 38 27.66 11.37 17.21
N VAL A 39 27.46 10.45 18.16
CA VAL A 39 26.78 10.74 19.43
C VAL A 39 27.60 11.67 20.33
N GLU A 40 28.92 11.51 20.40
CA GLU A 40 29.80 12.44 21.12
C GLU A 40 29.74 13.84 20.49
N TRP A 41 29.77 13.94 19.17
CA TRP A 41 29.65 15.21 18.47
C TRP A 41 28.28 15.88 18.68
N LEU A 42 27.18 15.10 18.67
CA LEU A 42 25.84 15.62 18.98
C LEU A 42 25.76 16.18 20.41
N LYS A 43 26.32 15.48 21.41
CA LYS A 43 26.37 15.95 22.81
C LYS A 43 27.13 17.28 23.00
N GLN A 44 28.07 17.58 22.11
CA GLN A 44 28.82 18.85 22.11
C GLN A 44 28.04 20.00 21.46
N HIS A 45 27.10 19.71 20.56
CA HIS A 45 26.43 20.70 19.69
C HIS A 45 24.91 20.84 19.94
N ILE A 46 24.30 19.94 20.71
CA ILE A 46 22.93 20.00 21.21
C ILE A 46 23.00 19.75 22.72
N THR A 47 22.74 20.81 23.50
CA THR A 47 22.86 20.82 24.97
C THR A 47 21.53 21.07 25.67
N ASP A 48 20.48 21.30 24.88
CA ASP A 48 19.12 21.69 25.25
C ASP A 48 18.09 20.54 25.16
N ARG A 49 18.50 19.37 24.65
CA ARG A 49 17.67 18.15 24.49
C ARG A 49 18.43 16.92 25.03
N GLU A 50 17.73 15.93 25.58
CA GLU A 50 18.39 14.68 25.97
C GLU A 50 18.65 13.80 24.73
N ILE A 51 19.71 13.00 24.77
CA ILE A 51 20.02 11.99 23.73
C ILE A 51 19.90 10.61 24.38
N ARG A 52 18.83 9.88 24.01
CA ARG A 52 18.44 8.60 24.59
C ARG A 52 18.82 7.45 23.64
N GLU A 53 19.69 6.54 24.09
CA GLU A 53 20.01 5.31 23.34
C GLU A 53 18.89 4.27 23.49
N LEU A 54 18.42 3.73 22.38
CA LEU A 54 17.44 2.65 22.30
C LEU A 54 18.01 1.50 21.47
N ARG A 55 18.33 0.39 22.12
CA ARG A 55 18.72 -0.86 21.44
C ARG A 55 17.53 -1.73 21.15
N LEU A 56 17.47 -2.28 19.93
CA LEU A 56 16.42 -3.19 19.47
C LEU A 56 16.72 -4.66 19.82
N THR A 57 17.99 -5.07 19.95
CA THR A 57 18.36 -6.47 20.24
C THR A 57 17.61 -6.99 21.47
N GLY A 58 16.78 -8.01 21.29
CA GLY A 58 16.07 -8.70 22.37
C GLY A 58 14.95 -7.89 23.04
N LYS A 59 14.46 -6.81 22.41
CA LYS A 59 13.29 -6.03 22.87
C LYS A 59 12.04 -6.32 22.06
N HIS A 60 10.91 -6.45 22.75
CA HIS A 60 9.60 -6.47 22.11
C HIS A 60 9.03 -5.07 21.92
N TYR A 61 8.05 -4.92 21.02
CA TYR A 61 7.50 -3.61 20.66
C TYR A 61 6.98 -2.79 21.86
N ARG A 62 6.51 -3.44 22.93
CA ARG A 62 6.05 -2.73 24.14
C ARG A 62 7.16 -1.89 24.78
N GLU A 63 8.34 -2.47 24.97
CA GLU A 63 9.49 -1.76 25.57
C GLU A 63 9.99 -0.63 24.66
N VAL A 64 9.99 -0.88 23.34
CA VAL A 64 10.31 0.13 22.32
C VAL A 64 9.31 1.30 22.39
N SER A 65 8.01 1.00 22.52
CA SER A 65 6.95 2.00 22.64
C SER A 65 7.07 2.84 23.91
N ASP A 66 7.41 2.22 25.05
CA ASP A 66 7.58 2.92 26.32
C ASP A 66 8.74 3.94 26.26
N VAL A 67 9.87 3.58 25.62
CA VAL A 67 11.01 4.50 25.41
C VAL A 67 10.64 5.64 24.46
N LEU A 68 9.95 5.35 23.35
CA LEU A 68 9.51 6.39 22.41
C LEU A 68 8.53 7.35 23.09
N GLN A 69 7.52 6.85 23.81
CA GLN A 69 6.57 7.72 24.53
C GLN A 69 7.24 8.58 25.61
N ALA A 70 8.26 8.06 26.29
CA ALA A 70 9.03 8.82 27.27
C ALA A 70 9.87 9.95 26.64
N ALA A 71 10.30 9.80 25.37
CA ALA A 71 11.23 10.72 24.73
C ALA A 71 10.65 12.14 24.49
N LYS A 72 9.34 12.32 24.26
CA LYS A 72 8.69 13.62 24.06
C LYS A 72 9.36 14.54 23.00
N GLN A 73 10.30 15.40 23.44
CA GLN A 73 11.07 16.36 22.65
C GLN A 73 12.57 15.97 22.56
N ASP A 74 12.96 14.79 22.99
CA ASP A 74 14.36 14.34 22.99
C ASP A 74 14.78 13.76 21.62
N ILE A 75 16.05 13.38 21.53
CA ILE A 75 16.63 12.68 20.38
C ILE A 75 16.81 11.21 20.78
N VAL A 76 16.15 10.30 20.07
CA VAL A 76 16.29 8.85 20.27
C VAL A 76 17.29 8.31 19.23
N THR A 77 18.36 7.68 19.69
CA THR A 77 19.38 7.07 18.82
C THR A 77 19.24 5.54 18.84
N ILE A 78 19.13 4.93 17.67
CA ILE A 78 19.07 3.46 17.52
C ILE A 78 20.37 2.99 16.83
N PRO A 79 21.36 2.47 17.58
CA PRO A 79 22.66 2.04 17.05
C PRO A 79 22.58 0.75 16.22
N ASP A 80 21.54 -0.05 16.45
CA ASP A 80 21.35 -1.42 15.96
C ASP A 80 20.09 -1.53 15.10
N PHE A 81 19.81 -0.54 14.24
CA PHE A 81 18.57 -0.52 13.44
C PHE A 81 18.51 -1.66 12.40
N ASP A 82 19.64 -2.29 12.08
CA ASP A 82 19.73 -3.55 11.34
C ASP A 82 18.92 -4.69 11.99
N GLU A 83 18.82 -4.73 13.33
CA GLU A 83 18.04 -5.74 14.07
C GLU A 83 16.55 -5.72 13.72
N LEU A 84 16.03 -4.62 13.17
CA LEU A 84 14.64 -4.54 12.72
C LEU A 84 14.31 -5.57 11.61
N PHE A 85 15.30 -6.20 10.99
CA PHE A 85 15.13 -7.16 9.90
C PHE A 85 15.52 -8.61 10.27
N THR A 86 15.80 -8.87 11.55
CA THR A 86 15.87 -10.22 12.10
C THR A 86 14.46 -10.79 12.33
N LYS A 87 14.33 -12.09 12.57
CA LYS A 87 13.00 -12.73 12.77
C LYS A 87 12.44 -12.43 14.15
N GLU A 88 13.33 -12.18 15.08
CA GLU A 88 13.10 -11.95 16.50
C GLU A 88 12.38 -10.61 16.75
N ASN A 89 12.54 -9.65 15.84
CA ASN A 89 12.04 -8.28 15.92
C ASN A 89 10.95 -7.97 14.86
N ASP A 90 10.35 -8.98 14.23
CA ASP A 90 9.28 -8.80 13.24
C ASP A 90 8.06 -8.06 13.83
N ASP A 91 7.77 -8.21 15.13
CA ASP A 91 6.71 -7.45 15.84
C ASP A 91 7.07 -5.96 15.91
N VAL A 92 8.32 -5.63 16.26
CA VAL A 92 8.83 -4.26 16.29
C VAL A 92 8.80 -3.63 14.89
N ARG A 93 9.26 -4.37 13.87
CA ARG A 93 9.26 -3.92 12.47
C ARG A 93 7.86 -3.58 11.98
N VAL A 94 6.91 -4.50 12.16
CA VAL A 94 5.52 -4.32 11.74
C VAL A 94 4.87 -3.17 12.51
N ALA A 95 5.05 -3.10 13.84
CA ALA A 95 4.43 -2.09 14.67
C ALA A 95 5.01 -0.68 14.48
N LEU A 96 6.33 -0.52 14.27
CA LEU A 96 6.91 0.79 13.94
C LEU A 96 6.49 1.27 12.56
N ASN A 97 6.39 0.36 11.58
CA ASN A 97 5.92 0.69 10.24
C ASN A 97 4.43 1.09 10.24
N GLN A 98 3.55 0.28 10.84
CA GLN A 98 2.11 0.54 10.92
C GLN A 98 1.73 1.75 11.80
N ARG A 99 2.66 2.29 12.59
CA ARG A 99 2.42 3.46 13.47
C ARG A 99 3.12 4.72 12.99
N ARG A 100 3.39 4.78 11.68
CA ARG A 100 3.88 5.95 10.92
C ARG A 100 3.25 7.25 11.42
N ASP A 101 1.92 7.35 11.44
CA ASP A 101 1.24 8.61 11.81
C ASP A 101 1.41 8.97 13.30
N PHE A 102 1.34 7.98 14.20
CA PHE A 102 1.63 8.21 15.62
C PHE A 102 3.03 8.80 15.83
N LEU A 103 4.03 8.31 15.08
CA LEU A 103 5.40 8.83 15.11
C LEU A 103 5.50 10.22 14.49
N ALA A 104 4.85 10.45 13.34
CA ALA A 104 4.86 11.74 12.64
C ALA A 104 4.28 12.89 13.48
N PHE A 105 3.31 12.63 14.36
CA PHE A 105 2.74 13.61 15.28
C PHE A 105 3.58 13.87 16.55
N GLN A 106 4.72 13.18 16.74
CA GLN A 106 5.62 13.44 17.86
C GLN A 106 6.53 14.65 17.61
N ARG A 107 7.14 15.17 18.69
CA ARG A 107 8.19 16.20 18.64
C ARG A 107 9.60 15.67 18.91
N MET A 108 9.76 14.35 18.91
CA MET A 108 11.05 13.66 19.06
C MET A 108 11.78 13.53 17.72
N ASN A 109 13.09 13.39 17.77
CA ASN A 109 13.86 12.96 16.59
C ASN A 109 14.29 11.51 16.75
N LEU A 110 14.29 10.76 15.64
CA LEU A 110 14.70 9.36 15.60
C LEU A 110 15.90 9.22 14.67
N VAL A 111 17.08 8.89 15.22
CA VAL A 111 18.34 8.76 14.48
C VAL A 111 18.77 7.30 14.46
N CYS A 112 18.64 6.67 13.30
CA CYS A 112 18.86 5.24 13.13
C CYS A 112 20.17 4.96 12.37
N PHE A 113 20.99 4.09 12.93
CA PHE A 113 22.27 3.67 12.37
C PHE A 113 22.10 2.28 11.76
N LEU A 114 22.55 2.11 10.51
CA LEU A 114 22.36 0.87 9.77
C LEU A 114 23.44 0.61 8.72
N SER A 115 23.57 -0.65 8.33
CA SER A 115 24.42 -1.08 7.22
C SER A 115 23.89 -0.68 5.83
N PRO A 116 24.75 -0.58 4.79
CA PRO A 116 24.33 -0.31 3.42
C PRO A 116 23.39 -1.37 2.83
N ASP A 117 23.49 -2.63 3.27
CA ASP A 117 22.63 -3.70 2.78
C ASP A 117 21.22 -3.62 3.37
N THR A 118 21.11 -3.35 4.68
CA THR A 118 19.81 -3.05 5.30
C THR A 118 19.16 -1.80 4.71
N PHE A 119 19.95 -0.76 4.40
CA PHE A 119 19.43 0.47 3.80
C PHE A 119 18.67 0.19 2.49
N ARG A 120 19.17 -0.73 1.65
CA ARG A 120 18.51 -1.18 0.42
C ARG A 120 17.18 -1.92 0.67
N LEU A 121 16.99 -2.50 1.85
CA LEU A 121 15.78 -3.24 2.22
C LEU A 121 14.68 -2.33 2.80
N LEU A 122 15.01 -1.17 3.37
CA LEU A 122 14.05 -0.28 4.03
C LEU A 122 12.82 0.06 3.17
N PRO A 123 12.96 0.48 1.89
CA PRO A 123 11.81 0.86 1.06
C PRO A 123 10.84 -0.30 0.80
N LYS A 124 11.31 -1.55 0.91
CA LYS A 124 10.52 -2.77 0.69
C LYS A 124 9.94 -3.34 1.98
N LYS A 125 10.65 -3.19 3.11
CA LYS A 125 10.35 -3.90 4.38
C LYS A 125 9.72 -3.02 5.46
N ILE A 126 9.89 -1.70 5.38
CA ILE A 126 9.24 -0.68 6.22
C ILE A 126 8.82 0.55 5.38
N PRO A 127 8.01 0.39 4.31
CA PRO A 127 7.69 1.47 3.36
C PRO A 127 7.06 2.71 4.00
N ASP A 128 6.24 2.53 5.03
CA ASP A 128 5.48 3.61 5.65
C ASP A 128 6.39 4.45 6.56
N LEU A 129 7.24 3.81 7.38
CA LEU A 129 8.25 4.52 8.17
C LEU A 129 9.33 5.14 7.26
N TRP A 130 9.71 4.48 6.17
CA TRP A 130 10.60 5.01 5.13
C TRP A 130 10.04 6.28 4.45
N SER A 131 8.72 6.45 4.41
CA SER A 131 8.09 7.70 3.90
C SER A 131 8.41 8.94 4.75
N LEU A 132 8.72 8.76 6.05
CA LEU A 132 9.01 9.85 6.98
C LEU A 132 10.48 10.28 7.00
N ARG A 133 11.36 9.63 6.22
CA ARG A 133 12.79 9.93 6.26
C ARG A 133 13.03 11.38 5.84
N SER A 134 13.74 12.10 6.69
CA SER A 134 13.94 13.54 6.64
C SER A 134 15.38 13.92 6.27
N LEU A 135 16.34 13.03 6.58
CA LEU A 135 17.74 13.18 6.24
C LEU A 135 18.39 11.79 6.11
N GLU A 136 19.19 11.62 5.06
CA GLU A 136 20.02 10.45 4.81
C GLU A 136 21.49 10.89 4.83
N LEU A 137 22.33 10.23 5.64
CA LEU A 137 23.76 10.50 5.73
C LEU A 137 24.54 9.21 5.52
N ASP A 138 25.35 9.18 4.46
CA ASP A 138 26.36 8.13 4.27
C ASP A 138 27.65 8.53 4.99
N ILE A 139 28.00 7.82 6.06
CA ILE A 139 29.19 8.02 6.89
C ILE A 139 30.05 6.76 6.82
N ALA A 140 30.81 6.64 5.74
CA ALA A 140 31.84 5.65 5.57
C ALA A 140 33.22 6.15 6.06
N TYR A 141 33.88 5.37 6.91
CA TYR A 141 35.31 5.54 7.18
C TYR A 141 36.14 4.84 6.11
N ASP A 142 37.30 5.44 5.78
CA ASP A 142 38.32 4.79 4.94
C ASP A 142 39.01 3.75 5.80
N ILE A 143 38.39 2.57 5.90
CA ILE A 143 39.02 1.40 6.50
C ILE A 143 40.18 1.03 5.56
N LYS A 144 41.41 1.38 5.95
CA LYS A 144 42.63 0.85 5.33
C LYS A 144 42.83 -0.61 5.72
N GLU A 145 41.88 -1.45 5.34
CA GLU A 145 42.13 -2.88 5.26
C GLU A 145 43.21 -3.16 4.20
N PRO A 146 44.01 -4.23 4.38
CA PRO A 146 45.12 -4.51 3.48
C PRO A 146 44.58 -4.72 2.08
N LEU A 147 45.25 -4.09 1.09
CA LEU A 147 44.92 -4.23 -0.33
C LEU A 147 44.84 -5.71 -0.71
N PHE A 148 43.61 -6.23 -0.79
CA PHE A 148 43.34 -7.46 -1.51
C PHE A 148 43.62 -7.15 -2.98
N THR A 149 44.79 -7.59 -3.44
CA THR A 149 45.16 -7.54 -4.85
C THR A 149 44.18 -8.40 -5.62
N ILE A 150 43.19 -7.76 -6.25
CA ILE A 150 42.33 -8.39 -7.24
C ILE A 150 43.28 -8.97 -8.31
N PRO A 151 43.26 -10.29 -8.58
CA PRO A 151 44.02 -10.85 -9.69
C PRO A 151 43.50 -10.20 -10.97
N THR A 152 44.37 -9.51 -11.71
CA THR A 152 44.01 -8.78 -12.95
C THR A 152 43.80 -9.71 -14.16
N THR A 153 43.38 -10.95 -13.90
CA THR A 153 42.92 -11.92 -14.90
C THR A 153 41.41 -11.96 -14.87
N PRO A 154 40.70 -11.58 -15.95
CA PRO A 154 39.26 -11.83 -16.03
C PRO A 154 39.00 -13.33 -15.88
N PHE A 155 37.91 -13.68 -15.18
CA PHE A 155 37.45 -15.06 -15.08
C PHE A 155 36.90 -15.52 -16.45
N ILE A 156 37.81 -15.88 -17.35
CA ILE A 156 37.49 -16.57 -18.59
C ILE A 156 37.35 -18.04 -18.21
N SER A 157 36.16 -18.61 -18.38
CA SER A 157 35.99 -20.05 -18.27
C SER A 157 36.94 -20.75 -19.25
N SER A 158 37.73 -21.71 -18.77
CA SER A 158 38.59 -22.56 -19.60
C SER A 158 37.80 -23.61 -20.38
N LEU A 159 36.51 -23.74 -20.09
CA LEU A 159 35.56 -24.53 -20.85
C LEU A 159 35.53 -24.03 -22.30
N GLY A 160 35.78 -24.94 -23.25
CA GLY A 160 35.88 -24.59 -24.67
C GLY A 160 37.06 -23.70 -25.07
N GLY A 161 38.12 -23.60 -24.27
CA GLY A 161 39.32 -22.85 -24.64
C GLY A 161 39.25 -21.34 -24.33
N THR A 162 40.10 -20.54 -24.97
CA THR A 162 40.25 -19.10 -24.65
C THR A 162 39.84 -18.17 -25.78
N THR A 163 39.71 -18.69 -26.99
CA THR A 163 39.25 -17.95 -28.17
C THR A 163 37.79 -18.27 -28.49
N ILE A 164 37.10 -17.33 -29.15
CA ILE A 164 35.70 -17.50 -29.57
C ILE A 164 35.53 -18.73 -30.48
N ALA A 165 36.47 -18.98 -31.39
CA ALA A 165 36.41 -20.10 -32.32
C ALA A 165 36.52 -21.47 -31.62
N GLU A 166 37.32 -21.58 -30.56
CA GLU A 166 37.39 -22.78 -29.73
C GLU A 166 36.07 -22.98 -28.97
N LYS A 167 35.49 -21.91 -28.41
CA LYS A 167 34.23 -21.97 -27.65
C LYS A 167 33.05 -22.37 -28.53
N GLU A 168 32.97 -21.83 -29.74
CA GLU A 168 32.00 -22.30 -30.74
C GLU A 168 32.18 -23.77 -31.12
N ALA A 169 33.43 -24.25 -31.23
CA ALA A 169 33.70 -25.65 -31.54
C ALA A 169 33.23 -26.57 -30.39
N GLU A 170 33.43 -26.16 -29.14
CA GLU A 170 32.95 -26.90 -27.98
C GLU A 170 31.43 -26.84 -27.83
N ILE A 171 30.78 -25.70 -28.13
CA ILE A 171 29.31 -25.60 -28.26
C ILE A 171 28.78 -26.63 -29.26
N ARG A 172 29.39 -26.73 -30.45
CA ARG A 172 29.00 -27.70 -31.48
C ARG A 172 29.20 -29.15 -30.99
N ARG A 173 30.31 -29.42 -30.31
CA ARG A 173 30.63 -30.75 -29.72
C ARG A 173 29.65 -31.16 -28.63
N LEU A 174 29.36 -30.28 -27.67
CA LEU A 174 28.43 -30.52 -26.56
C LEU A 174 26.98 -30.70 -27.08
N THR A 175 26.55 -29.87 -28.03
CA THR A 175 25.25 -30.01 -28.69
C THR A 175 25.12 -31.38 -29.38
N TYR A 176 26.17 -31.83 -30.08
CA TYR A 176 26.19 -33.17 -30.67
C TYR A 176 26.17 -34.29 -29.61
N GLN A 177 26.94 -34.17 -28.52
CA GLN A 177 26.88 -35.15 -27.43
C GLN A 177 25.49 -35.23 -26.79
N LEU A 178 24.84 -34.10 -26.52
CA LEU A 178 23.47 -34.03 -26.02
C LEU A 178 22.46 -34.70 -26.96
N SER A 179 22.70 -34.69 -28.28
CA SER A 179 21.85 -35.37 -29.25
C SER A 179 22.06 -36.90 -29.31
N GLN A 180 23.14 -37.43 -28.71
CA GLN A 180 23.50 -38.86 -28.76
C GLN A 180 23.39 -39.56 -27.39
N ILE A 181 23.05 -38.81 -26.32
CA ILE A 181 22.93 -39.35 -24.96
C ILE A 181 21.55 -39.98 -24.75
N ASP A 182 21.53 -41.11 -24.04
CA ASP A 182 20.31 -41.75 -23.57
C ASP A 182 19.46 -40.76 -22.74
N PRO A 183 18.20 -40.45 -23.14
CA PRO A 183 17.31 -39.56 -22.42
C PRO A 183 17.10 -39.91 -20.94
N ALA A 184 17.32 -41.17 -20.53
CA ALA A 184 17.23 -41.61 -19.13
C ALA A 184 18.40 -41.14 -18.25
N ASN A 185 19.55 -40.73 -18.83
CA ASN A 185 20.72 -40.27 -18.05
C ASN A 185 20.64 -38.78 -17.70
N ILE A 186 19.64 -38.46 -16.84
CA ILE A 186 19.28 -37.09 -16.44
C ILE A 186 20.46 -36.33 -15.82
N ALA A 187 21.33 -37.01 -15.06
CA ALA A 187 22.47 -36.39 -14.39
C ALA A 187 23.51 -35.86 -15.39
N LEU A 188 23.97 -36.72 -16.31
CA LEU A 188 24.96 -36.34 -17.33
C LEU A 188 24.39 -35.29 -18.30
N ARG A 189 23.10 -35.42 -18.67
CA ARG A 189 22.44 -34.47 -19.55
C ARG A 189 22.41 -33.06 -18.94
N LYS A 190 22.03 -32.94 -17.67
CA LYS A 190 21.97 -31.67 -16.93
C LYS A 190 23.35 -31.02 -16.76
N GLU A 191 24.41 -31.81 -16.60
CA GLU A 191 25.77 -31.31 -16.51
C GLU A 191 26.27 -30.73 -17.85
N LEU A 192 25.98 -31.41 -18.96
CA LEU A 192 26.35 -30.93 -20.30
C LEU A 192 25.48 -29.74 -20.76
N GLU A 193 24.21 -29.69 -20.38
CA GLU A 193 23.34 -28.52 -20.60
C GLU A 193 23.86 -27.29 -19.82
N ALA A 194 24.32 -27.45 -18.58
CA ALA A 194 24.94 -26.36 -17.82
C ALA A 194 26.25 -25.86 -18.45
N GLN A 195 27.09 -26.77 -18.96
CA GLN A 195 28.30 -26.42 -19.72
C GLN A 195 27.96 -25.65 -21.01
N LEU A 196 26.93 -26.09 -21.74
CA LEU A 196 26.48 -25.45 -22.97
C LEU A 196 25.94 -24.04 -22.73
N VAL A 197 25.09 -23.84 -21.73
CA VAL A 197 24.55 -22.51 -21.36
C VAL A 197 25.66 -21.56 -20.93
N THR A 198 26.66 -22.04 -20.17
CA THR A 198 27.81 -21.24 -19.75
C THR A 198 28.60 -20.74 -20.97
N LEU A 199 28.88 -21.61 -21.93
CA LEU A 199 29.56 -21.25 -23.17
C LEU A 199 28.74 -20.30 -24.06
N GLN A 200 27.43 -20.50 -24.15
CA GLN A 200 26.52 -19.66 -24.94
C GLN A 200 26.42 -18.23 -24.38
N MET A 201 26.50 -18.05 -23.06
CA MET A 201 26.59 -16.72 -22.44
C MET A 201 27.90 -15.99 -22.76
N GLU A 202 28.99 -16.72 -23.02
CA GLU A 202 30.32 -16.17 -23.32
C GLU A 202 30.56 -15.88 -24.82
N VAL A 203 29.65 -16.30 -25.71
CA VAL A 203 29.70 -16.04 -27.16
C VAL A 203 28.39 -15.37 -27.65
N PRO A 204 28.21 -14.04 -27.43
CA PRO A 204 26.88 -13.42 -27.52
C PRO A 204 26.37 -13.06 -28.93
N GLN A 205 27.02 -13.50 -30.02
CA GLN A 205 26.63 -13.10 -31.39
C GLN A 205 26.33 -14.28 -32.30
N ARG A 206 25.14 -14.20 -32.92
CA ARG A 206 24.50 -15.13 -33.87
C ARG A 206 24.03 -16.46 -33.29
N PHE A 207 22.74 -16.56 -33.02
CA PHE A 207 21.94 -17.71 -33.46
C PHE A 207 20.46 -17.34 -33.59
N GLU A 208 20.01 -17.13 -34.83
CA GLU A 208 18.60 -17.06 -35.22
C GLU A 208 18.21 -18.27 -36.10
N GLU A 209 19.13 -19.22 -36.29
CA GLU A 209 19.02 -20.38 -37.21
C GLU A 209 19.42 -21.71 -36.52
N ALA A 210 18.78 -22.08 -35.40
CA ALA A 210 18.99 -23.39 -34.77
C ALA A 210 17.80 -23.99 -33.99
N THR A 211 16.58 -23.47 -34.14
CA THR A 211 15.40 -23.98 -33.40
C THR A 211 14.28 -24.54 -34.29
N SER A 212 14.47 -24.57 -35.60
CA SER A 212 13.63 -25.36 -36.51
C SER A 212 14.19 -26.78 -36.66
N LEU A 213 14.05 -27.65 -35.64
CA LEU A 213 14.17 -29.13 -35.73
C LEU A 213 13.96 -29.86 -34.37
N HIS A 214 12.91 -29.50 -33.60
CA HIS A 214 12.43 -30.41 -32.54
C HIS A 214 10.91 -30.34 -32.29
N ASP A 215 10.14 -30.33 -33.37
CA ASP A 215 8.68 -30.44 -33.32
C ASP A 215 8.21 -31.66 -34.11
N THR A 216 8.30 -32.86 -33.49
CA THR A 216 7.69 -34.13 -33.95
C THR A 216 7.88 -35.29 -32.95
N SER A 217 7.29 -35.24 -31.74
CA SER A 217 7.11 -36.45 -30.91
C SER A 217 6.10 -36.34 -29.73
N GLN A 218 5.08 -35.49 -29.79
CA GLN A 218 3.92 -35.59 -28.87
C GLN A 218 2.58 -35.58 -29.63
N LYS A 219 2.28 -36.71 -30.27
CA LYS A 219 0.91 -37.11 -30.65
C LYS A 219 0.60 -38.49 -30.06
N ASN A 220 -0.59 -38.59 -29.45
CA ASN A 220 -1.20 -39.77 -28.82
C ASN A 220 -0.52 -40.13 -27.48
N ILE A 221 -1.21 -40.20 -26.33
CA ILE A 221 -2.22 -41.19 -25.84
C ILE A 221 -2.74 -40.60 -24.49
N ILE A 222 -3.98 -40.72 -23.97
CA ILE A 222 -5.20 -41.53 -24.26
C ILE A 222 -6.38 -40.60 -24.64
N ALA A 223 -7.55 -41.16 -25.00
CA ALA A 223 -8.82 -40.47 -25.24
C ALA A 223 -9.75 -40.38 -24.00
N ALA A 224 -10.67 -39.40 -24.02
CA ALA A 224 -11.94 -39.43 -23.29
C ALA A 224 -13.02 -38.66 -24.09
N GLU A 225 -13.46 -39.23 -25.22
CA GLU A 225 -14.68 -38.74 -25.89
C GLU A 225 -15.90 -39.13 -25.03
N VAL A 226 -16.64 -38.13 -24.55
CA VAL A 226 -18.13 -38.06 -24.36
C VAL A 226 -18.54 -36.86 -23.44
N THR A 227 -18.04 -35.65 -23.71
CA THR A 227 -18.62 -34.35 -23.25
C THR A 227 -18.34 -33.16 -24.19
N ALA A 228 -17.64 -33.37 -25.30
CA ALA A 228 -16.87 -32.34 -26.00
C ALA A 228 -17.65 -31.10 -26.50
N THR A 229 -18.94 -31.20 -26.85
CA THR A 229 -19.68 -30.05 -27.41
C THR A 229 -20.06 -28.98 -26.38
N GLN A 230 -20.07 -29.31 -25.08
CA GLN A 230 -20.15 -28.30 -24.01
C GLN A 230 -18.75 -27.91 -23.52
N ASP A 231 -17.84 -28.87 -23.31
CA ASP A 231 -16.48 -28.58 -22.83
C ASP A 231 -15.67 -27.68 -23.78
N GLU A 232 -15.72 -27.88 -25.11
CA GLU A 232 -14.99 -27.03 -26.06
C GLU A 232 -15.54 -25.59 -26.08
N THR A 233 -16.86 -25.43 -25.97
CA THR A 233 -17.48 -24.09 -25.98
C THR A 233 -17.19 -23.34 -24.68
N VAL A 234 -17.33 -23.99 -23.52
CA VAL A 234 -16.97 -23.42 -22.22
C VAL A 234 -15.47 -23.11 -22.14
N THR A 235 -14.60 -24.02 -22.61
CA THR A 235 -13.15 -23.79 -22.64
C THR A 235 -12.77 -22.60 -23.52
N ASN A 236 -13.43 -22.41 -24.67
CA ASN A 236 -13.20 -21.27 -25.56
C ASN A 236 -13.70 -19.93 -24.96
N ILE A 237 -14.77 -19.97 -24.17
CA ILE A 237 -15.23 -18.80 -23.39
C ILE A 237 -14.22 -18.46 -22.28
N SER A 238 -13.79 -19.46 -21.49
CA SER A 238 -12.77 -19.27 -20.44
C SER A 238 -11.44 -18.74 -21.01
N THR A 239 -10.96 -19.22 -22.17
CA THR A 239 -9.74 -18.68 -22.80
C THR A 239 -9.95 -17.26 -23.33
N SER A 240 -11.11 -16.93 -23.90
CA SER A 240 -11.44 -15.55 -24.32
C SER A 240 -11.44 -14.57 -23.15
N ILE A 241 -12.09 -14.93 -22.04
CA ILE A 241 -12.15 -14.10 -20.82
C ILE A 241 -10.75 -13.96 -20.20
N LEU A 242 -9.96 -15.04 -20.16
CA LEU A 242 -8.58 -14.98 -19.67
C LEU A 242 -7.66 -14.11 -20.54
N ARG A 243 -7.86 -14.06 -21.87
CA ARG A 243 -7.15 -13.09 -22.74
C ARG A 243 -7.45 -11.65 -22.30
N SER A 244 -8.73 -11.29 -22.15
CA SER A 244 -9.16 -9.97 -21.67
C SER A 244 -8.58 -9.62 -20.29
N ILE A 245 -8.62 -10.56 -19.34
CA ILE A 245 -8.03 -10.39 -18.00
C ILE A 245 -6.52 -10.15 -18.07
N PHE A 246 -5.77 -11.00 -18.77
CA PHE A 246 -4.32 -10.83 -18.90
C PHE A 246 -3.95 -9.58 -19.71
N ALA A 247 -4.85 -9.06 -20.54
CA ALA A 247 -4.66 -7.82 -21.29
C ALA A 247 -4.76 -6.56 -20.42
N VAL A 248 -5.41 -6.60 -19.25
CA VAL A 248 -5.54 -5.44 -18.33
C VAL A 248 -4.68 -5.53 -17.07
N LEU A 249 -4.25 -6.73 -16.69
CA LEU A 249 -3.33 -6.98 -15.57
C LEU A 249 -1.87 -6.58 -15.88
N PRO A 250 -0.98 -6.46 -14.88
CA PRO A 250 0.42 -6.12 -15.13
C PRO A 250 1.14 -7.18 -15.96
N SER A 251 2.08 -6.77 -16.82
CA SER A 251 2.92 -7.66 -17.64
C SER A 251 4.02 -8.39 -16.84
N GLU A 252 3.76 -8.71 -15.58
CA GLU A 252 4.66 -9.38 -14.65
C GLU A 252 4.15 -10.81 -14.38
N PRO A 253 4.96 -11.72 -13.81
CA PRO A 253 4.49 -13.05 -13.46
C PRO A 253 3.40 -13.01 -12.37
N ILE A 254 2.24 -13.60 -12.66
CA ILE A 254 1.10 -13.75 -11.75
C ILE A 254 1.00 -15.23 -11.36
N THR A 255 1.01 -15.52 -10.06
CA THR A 255 1.00 -16.90 -9.55
C THR A 255 -0.37 -17.56 -9.78
N LEU A 256 -0.38 -18.87 -10.00
CA LEU A 256 -1.61 -19.65 -10.13
C LEU A 256 -2.54 -19.48 -8.92
N ILE A 257 -1.97 -19.40 -7.70
CA ILE A 257 -2.72 -19.19 -6.45
C ILE A 257 -3.44 -17.83 -6.47
N ALA A 258 -2.78 -16.76 -6.95
CA ALA A 258 -3.41 -15.44 -7.06
C ALA A 258 -4.53 -15.43 -8.12
N LEU A 259 -4.37 -16.17 -9.22
CA LEU A 259 -5.42 -16.34 -10.24
C LEU A 259 -6.62 -17.12 -9.69
N GLN A 260 -6.40 -18.24 -9.01
CA GLN A 260 -7.46 -19.04 -8.39
C GLN A 260 -8.26 -18.25 -7.35
N GLU A 261 -7.62 -17.38 -6.57
CA GLU A 261 -8.26 -16.52 -5.57
C GLU A 261 -9.07 -15.36 -6.19
N LEU A 262 -8.60 -14.80 -7.30
CA LEU A 262 -9.25 -13.68 -7.99
C LEU A 262 -10.30 -14.12 -9.01
N LEU A 263 -10.21 -15.34 -9.54
CA LEU A 263 -11.02 -15.87 -10.64
C LEU A 263 -11.72 -17.20 -10.28
N PRO A 264 -12.44 -17.28 -9.13
CA PRO A 264 -13.00 -18.54 -8.64
C PRO A 264 -14.10 -19.13 -9.55
N ASN A 265 -14.68 -18.32 -10.45
CA ASN A 265 -15.78 -18.70 -11.34
C ASN A 265 -15.33 -19.06 -12.77
N ILE A 266 -14.02 -19.12 -13.05
CA ILE A 266 -13.51 -19.52 -14.38
C ILE A 266 -13.44 -21.04 -14.43
N ASP A 267 -14.42 -21.64 -15.11
CA ASP A 267 -14.47 -23.08 -15.35
C ASP A 267 -13.18 -23.57 -16.02
N ASN A 268 -12.62 -24.66 -15.49
CA ASN A 268 -11.38 -25.29 -15.95
C ASN A 268 -10.18 -24.32 -16.07
N LEU A 269 -10.05 -23.34 -15.16
CA LEU A 269 -9.01 -22.31 -15.13
C LEU A 269 -7.60 -22.81 -15.50
N GLU A 270 -7.12 -23.91 -14.89
CA GLU A 270 -5.78 -24.44 -15.21
C GLU A 270 -5.67 -24.92 -16.66
N THR A 271 -6.67 -25.65 -17.17
CA THR A 271 -6.73 -26.09 -18.58
C THR A 271 -6.77 -24.90 -19.53
N ALA A 272 -7.59 -23.89 -19.24
CA ALA A 272 -7.68 -22.69 -20.05
C ALA A 272 -6.36 -21.89 -20.05
N LEU A 273 -5.67 -21.80 -18.92
CA LEU A 273 -4.34 -21.21 -18.83
C LEU A 273 -3.29 -22.00 -19.64
N GLN A 274 -3.32 -23.33 -19.61
CA GLN A 274 -2.41 -24.17 -20.44
C GLN A 274 -2.70 -24.03 -21.94
N ASN A 275 -3.96 -23.88 -22.34
CA ASN A 275 -4.32 -23.59 -23.74
C ASN A 275 -3.74 -22.25 -24.19
N LEU A 276 -3.83 -21.19 -23.37
CA LEU A 276 -3.21 -19.89 -23.68
C LEU A 276 -1.67 -19.95 -23.71
N VAL A 277 -1.04 -20.91 -23.01
CA VAL A 277 0.40 -21.18 -23.13
C VAL A 277 0.71 -21.89 -24.45
N ALA A 278 -0.06 -22.89 -24.84
CA ALA A 278 0.09 -23.60 -26.13
C ALA A 278 -0.11 -22.67 -27.35
N GLU A 279 -0.97 -21.66 -27.23
CA GLU A 279 -1.19 -20.61 -28.22
C GLU A 279 -0.11 -19.51 -28.22
N ASN A 280 0.89 -19.56 -27.33
CA ASN A 280 1.91 -18.52 -27.11
C ASN A 280 1.36 -17.14 -26.65
N VAL A 281 0.14 -17.08 -26.11
CA VAL A 281 -0.43 -15.88 -25.49
C VAL A 281 0.20 -15.62 -24.12
N LEU A 282 0.45 -16.69 -23.36
CA LEU A 282 1.05 -16.65 -22.02
C LEU A 282 2.36 -17.44 -21.95
N ASN A 283 3.30 -16.94 -21.17
CA ASN A 283 4.50 -17.69 -20.76
C ASN A 283 4.29 -18.27 -19.36
N TYR A 284 4.48 -19.58 -19.19
CA TYR A 284 4.42 -20.24 -17.88
C TYR A 284 5.82 -20.48 -17.31
N ASN A 285 6.03 -20.10 -16.05
CA ASN A 285 7.21 -20.44 -15.27
C ASN A 285 6.87 -21.55 -14.27
N SER A 286 7.49 -22.71 -14.44
CA SER A 286 7.27 -23.91 -13.61
C SER A 286 7.87 -23.82 -12.21
N THR A 287 8.93 -23.02 -12.01
CA THR A 287 9.58 -22.82 -10.70
C THR A 287 8.71 -21.96 -9.79
N THR A 288 8.14 -20.88 -10.31
CA THR A 288 7.29 -19.95 -9.55
C THR A 288 5.78 -20.23 -9.68
N LYS A 289 5.40 -21.24 -10.48
CA LYS A 289 4.01 -21.58 -10.85
C LYS A 289 3.21 -20.34 -11.25
N SER A 290 3.74 -19.58 -12.21
CA SER A 290 3.22 -18.27 -12.57
C SER A 290 3.14 -18.05 -14.08
N TYR A 291 2.12 -17.31 -14.50
CA TYR A 291 1.85 -16.97 -15.89
C TYR A 291 2.17 -15.50 -16.16
N LYS A 292 2.70 -15.19 -17.34
CA LYS A 292 3.06 -13.83 -17.76
C LYS A 292 2.61 -13.58 -19.20
N CYS A 293 1.80 -12.54 -19.40
CA CYS A 293 1.50 -12.02 -20.73
C CYS A 293 2.55 -10.96 -21.14
N SER A 294 2.89 -10.87 -22.43
CA SER A 294 3.82 -9.85 -22.92
C SER A 294 3.07 -8.54 -23.20
N PRO A 295 3.67 -7.35 -22.97
CA PRO A 295 3.00 -6.06 -23.23
C PRO A 295 2.47 -5.90 -24.66
N VAL A 296 3.13 -6.53 -25.64
CA VAL A 296 2.71 -6.52 -27.06
C VAL A 296 1.44 -7.33 -27.25
N VAL A 297 1.37 -8.53 -26.68
CA VAL A 297 0.14 -9.36 -26.72
C VAL A 297 -0.99 -8.64 -26.00
N GLN A 298 -0.75 -8.09 -24.80
CA GLN A 298 -1.76 -7.31 -24.06
C GLN A 298 -2.37 -6.17 -24.90
N GLU A 299 -1.54 -5.39 -25.59
CA GLU A 299 -2.00 -4.27 -26.44
C GLU A 299 -2.79 -4.72 -27.67
N VAL A 300 -2.37 -5.83 -28.32
CA VAL A 300 -3.13 -6.42 -29.43
C VAL A 300 -4.47 -6.95 -28.94
N THR A 301 -4.49 -7.66 -27.82
CA THR A 301 -5.69 -8.23 -27.21
C THR A 301 -6.71 -7.15 -26.82
N ARG A 302 -6.28 -6.06 -26.15
CA ARG A 302 -7.17 -4.92 -25.83
C ARG A 302 -7.85 -4.33 -27.07
N LYS A 303 -7.15 -4.27 -28.21
CA LYS A 303 -7.70 -3.78 -29.48
C LYS A 303 -8.60 -4.76 -30.20
N GLN A 304 -8.38 -6.07 -30.02
CA GLN A 304 -9.20 -7.12 -30.63
C GLN A 304 -10.49 -7.38 -29.86
N GLN A 305 -10.48 -7.20 -28.54
CA GLN A 305 -11.61 -7.47 -27.65
C GLN A 305 -12.26 -6.18 -27.12
N SER A 306 -11.99 -5.00 -27.71
CA SER A 306 -12.47 -3.70 -27.22
C SER A 306 -13.96 -3.64 -26.92
N ASP A 307 -14.76 -4.31 -27.74
CA ASP A 307 -16.23 -4.23 -27.72
C ASP A 307 -16.85 -5.01 -26.54
N HIS A 308 -16.06 -5.86 -25.86
CA HIS A 308 -16.50 -6.66 -24.71
C HIS A 308 -15.44 -6.75 -23.58
N LEU A 309 -14.32 -6.01 -23.68
CA LEU A 309 -13.20 -6.06 -22.76
C LEU A 309 -13.64 -5.82 -21.31
N PHE A 310 -14.48 -4.81 -21.07
CA PHE A 310 -15.02 -4.50 -19.74
C PHE A 310 -15.88 -5.64 -19.18
N ALA A 311 -16.77 -6.21 -20.00
CA ALA A 311 -17.67 -7.29 -19.59
C ALA A 311 -16.91 -8.55 -19.17
N ASP A 312 -15.83 -8.89 -19.88
CA ASP A 312 -14.98 -10.05 -19.53
C ASP A 312 -14.25 -9.87 -18.19
N ILE A 313 -13.93 -8.63 -17.79
CA ILE A 313 -13.14 -8.33 -16.58
C ILE A 313 -13.99 -7.87 -15.38
N GLU A 314 -15.30 -7.69 -15.55
CA GLU A 314 -16.21 -7.16 -14.52
C GLU A 314 -16.14 -7.97 -13.21
N GLN A 315 -16.06 -9.31 -13.31
CA GLN A 315 -15.93 -10.19 -12.14
C GLN A 315 -14.60 -10.01 -11.42
N LEU A 316 -13.50 -9.79 -12.15
CA LEU A 316 -12.19 -9.50 -11.57
C LEU A 316 -12.21 -8.14 -10.86
N ILE A 317 -12.80 -7.11 -11.46
CA ILE A 317 -12.96 -5.79 -10.83
C ILE A 317 -13.77 -5.91 -9.53
N SER A 318 -14.91 -6.60 -9.58
CA SER A 318 -15.76 -6.84 -8.41
C SER A 318 -15.00 -7.57 -7.30
N ARG A 319 -14.25 -8.62 -7.65
CA ARG A 319 -13.42 -9.38 -6.70
C ARG A 319 -12.30 -8.54 -6.09
N LEU A 320 -11.70 -7.62 -6.85
CA LEU A 320 -10.70 -6.67 -6.35
C LEU A 320 -11.34 -5.64 -5.41
N ILE A 321 -12.55 -5.14 -5.70
CA ILE A 321 -13.28 -4.22 -4.81
C ILE A 321 -13.59 -4.89 -3.47
N ASP A 322 -14.05 -6.14 -3.49
CA ASP A 322 -14.33 -6.93 -2.28
C ASP A 322 -13.04 -7.15 -1.48
N ARG A 323 -11.97 -7.64 -2.13
CA ARG A 323 -10.68 -7.90 -1.48
C ARG A 323 -9.94 -6.64 -1.03
N LEU A 324 -10.34 -5.46 -1.50
CA LEU A 324 -9.86 -4.15 -1.05
C LEU A 324 -10.91 -3.39 -0.23
N ALA A 325 -11.91 -4.08 0.34
CA ALA A 325 -12.82 -3.48 1.30
C ALA A 325 -12.06 -2.95 2.52
N TYR A 326 -12.50 -1.78 3.01
CA TYR A 326 -11.91 -1.08 4.14
C TYR A 326 -12.99 -0.69 5.16
N GLU A 327 -12.59 -0.61 6.41
CA GLU A 327 -13.40 -0.07 7.49
C GLU A 327 -13.46 1.48 7.40
N PRO A 328 -14.66 2.10 7.33
CA PRO A 328 -14.81 3.54 7.24
C PRO A 328 -14.09 4.29 8.36
N ASN A 329 -13.48 5.43 8.03
CA ASN A 329 -12.72 6.32 8.92
C ASN A 329 -11.40 5.78 9.50
N THR A 330 -11.20 4.45 9.61
CA THR A 330 -9.90 3.88 10.02
C THR A 330 -8.96 3.65 8.84
N GLY A 331 -9.52 3.47 7.62
CA GLY A 331 -8.75 3.12 6.43
C GLY A 331 -8.21 1.69 6.43
N HIS A 332 -8.54 0.90 7.46
CA HIS A 332 -8.04 -0.45 7.62
C HIS A 332 -8.66 -1.40 6.59
N VAL A 333 -7.84 -2.07 5.78
CA VAL A 333 -8.28 -3.13 4.87
C VAL A 333 -8.76 -4.34 5.69
N THR A 334 -9.99 -4.80 5.48
CA THR A 334 -10.63 -5.80 6.34
C THR A 334 -10.40 -7.24 5.87
N GLU A 335 -10.36 -7.47 4.56
CA GLU A 335 -10.42 -8.82 3.99
C GLU A 335 -9.06 -9.51 3.80
N VAL A 336 -7.98 -8.74 3.73
CA VAL A 336 -6.64 -9.24 3.40
C VAL A 336 -5.54 -8.45 4.12
N SER A 337 -4.34 -9.02 4.19
CA SER A 337 -3.17 -8.31 4.71
C SER A 337 -2.78 -7.14 3.79
N TYR A 338 -2.11 -6.13 4.34
CA TYR A 338 -1.58 -5.00 3.55
C TYR A 338 -0.61 -5.41 2.43
N GLU A 339 0.10 -6.54 2.57
CA GLU A 339 0.96 -7.11 1.52
C GLU A 339 0.12 -7.67 0.35
N THR A 340 -0.94 -8.41 0.65
CA THR A 340 -1.88 -8.91 -0.36
C THR A 340 -2.66 -7.75 -1.01
N ALA A 341 -3.09 -6.76 -0.21
CA ALA A 341 -3.74 -5.55 -0.71
C ALA A 341 -2.82 -4.75 -1.65
N ALA A 342 -1.52 -4.65 -1.37
CA ALA A 342 -0.56 -4.00 -2.27
C ALA A 342 -0.56 -4.63 -3.67
N LEU A 343 -0.64 -5.97 -3.74
CA LEU A 343 -0.69 -6.72 -4.98
C LEU A 343 -1.99 -6.45 -5.76
N TYR A 344 -3.13 -6.49 -5.07
CA TYR A 344 -4.45 -6.24 -5.65
C TYR A 344 -4.65 -4.79 -6.07
N VAL A 345 -4.14 -3.83 -5.29
CA VAL A 345 -4.05 -2.43 -5.69
C VAL A 345 -3.27 -2.31 -6.98
N ARG A 346 -2.09 -2.94 -7.11
CA ARG A 346 -1.30 -2.91 -8.35
C ARG A 346 -2.05 -3.46 -9.56
N TYR A 347 -2.89 -4.48 -9.38
CA TYR A 347 -3.77 -5.01 -10.43
C TYR A 347 -4.86 -4.01 -10.81
N GLY A 348 -5.49 -3.37 -9.83
CA GLY A 348 -6.46 -2.31 -10.08
C GLY A 348 -5.85 -1.05 -10.72
N GLU A 349 -4.62 -0.67 -10.36
CA GLU A 349 -3.88 0.45 -10.98
C GLU A 349 -3.60 0.21 -12.47
N THR A 350 -3.43 -1.04 -12.91
CA THR A 350 -3.29 -1.34 -14.34
C THR A 350 -4.64 -1.46 -15.05
N ILE A 351 -5.67 -1.98 -14.39
CA ILE A 351 -7.04 -1.99 -14.94
C ILE A 351 -7.52 -0.56 -15.21
N LEU A 352 -7.46 0.34 -14.23
CA LEU A 352 -7.86 1.75 -14.38
C LEU A 352 -7.04 2.53 -15.41
N ARG A 353 -5.82 2.07 -15.73
CA ARG A 353 -4.98 2.69 -16.76
C ARG A 353 -5.32 2.20 -18.17
N ASN A 354 -5.81 0.96 -18.29
CA ASN A 354 -6.01 0.26 -19.54
C ASN A 354 -7.46 0.25 -20.03
N CYS A 355 -8.43 0.54 -19.14
CA CYS A 355 -9.86 0.65 -19.47
C CYS A 355 -10.25 2.12 -19.59
N THR A 356 -11.04 2.46 -20.61
CA THR A 356 -11.54 3.83 -20.84
C THR A 356 -13.03 4.00 -20.56
N ASP A 357 -13.69 2.91 -20.17
CA ASP A 357 -15.12 2.82 -19.91
C ASP A 357 -15.54 3.66 -18.70
N VAL A 358 -16.79 4.13 -18.72
CA VAL A 358 -17.35 5.00 -17.67
C VAL A 358 -18.33 4.17 -16.86
N GLU A 359 -17.79 3.39 -15.93
CA GLU A 359 -18.54 2.36 -15.20
C GLU A 359 -18.42 2.51 -13.68
N TYR A 360 -19.50 2.17 -12.96
CA TYR A 360 -19.58 2.33 -11.51
C TYR A 360 -18.53 1.47 -10.78
N GLN A 361 -18.27 0.28 -11.29
CA GLN A 361 -17.28 -0.66 -10.79
C GLN A 361 -15.87 -0.06 -10.88
N LEU A 362 -15.55 0.70 -11.93
CA LEU A 362 -14.27 1.41 -12.05
C LEU A 362 -14.17 2.57 -11.05
N ALA A 363 -15.26 3.34 -10.86
CA ALA A 363 -15.31 4.40 -9.85
C ALA A 363 -15.10 3.85 -8.43
N ALA A 364 -15.72 2.72 -8.11
CA ALA A 364 -15.57 2.02 -6.84
C ALA A 364 -14.17 1.43 -6.65
N LEU A 365 -13.57 0.85 -7.69
CA LEU A 365 -12.18 0.38 -7.65
C LEU A 365 -11.19 1.53 -7.40
N ALA A 366 -11.40 2.68 -8.05
CA ALA A 366 -10.62 3.89 -7.83
C ALA A 366 -10.76 4.42 -6.39
N ASP A 367 -11.97 4.38 -5.78
CA ASP A 367 -12.15 4.65 -4.35
C ASP A 367 -11.32 3.68 -3.49
N ARG A 368 -11.47 2.36 -3.66
CA ARG A 368 -10.73 1.39 -2.83
C ARG A 368 -9.21 1.58 -2.89
N ILE A 369 -8.66 1.84 -4.08
CA ILE A 369 -7.23 2.13 -4.27
C ILE A 369 -6.83 3.45 -3.61
N GLY A 370 -7.65 4.50 -3.74
CA GLY A 370 -7.40 5.79 -3.10
C GLY A 370 -7.42 5.70 -1.57
N ASN A 371 -8.33 4.91 -0.99
CA ASN A 371 -8.36 4.66 0.46
C ASN A 371 -7.14 3.85 0.92
N TYR A 372 -6.70 2.83 0.16
CA TYR A 372 -5.46 2.11 0.47
C TYR A 372 -4.23 3.05 0.48
N HIS A 373 -4.10 3.92 -0.52
CA HIS A 373 -3.01 4.90 -0.56
C HIS A 373 -3.14 5.96 0.53
N THR A 374 -4.36 6.28 0.98
CA THR A 374 -4.57 7.13 2.17
C THR A 374 -4.07 6.44 3.43
N ALA A 375 -4.44 5.17 3.65
CA ALA A 375 -4.06 4.38 4.83
C ALA A 375 -2.56 4.04 4.89
N THR A 376 -1.88 3.98 3.75
CA THR A 376 -0.42 3.81 3.64
C THR A 376 0.34 5.15 3.53
N GLY A 377 -0.35 6.29 3.72
CA GLY A 377 0.25 7.62 3.74
C GLY A 377 0.75 8.15 2.38
N ASN A 378 0.49 7.44 1.27
CA ASN A 378 0.79 7.89 -0.09
C ASN A 378 -0.28 8.85 -0.62
N LEU A 379 -0.33 10.05 -0.03
CA LEU A 379 -1.38 11.03 -0.28
C LEU A 379 -1.42 11.54 -1.74
N ASP A 380 -0.29 11.52 -2.45
CA ASP A 380 -0.24 11.89 -3.89
C ASP A 380 -0.95 10.84 -4.76
N LYS A 381 -0.72 9.55 -4.52
CA LYS A 381 -1.49 8.49 -5.19
C LYS A 381 -2.96 8.50 -4.76
N ALA A 382 -3.24 8.71 -3.47
CA ALA A 382 -4.61 8.84 -2.99
C ALA A 382 -5.36 9.97 -3.71
N LEU A 383 -4.72 11.12 -3.88
CA LEU A 383 -5.27 12.26 -4.62
C LEU A 383 -5.55 11.89 -6.08
N SER A 384 -4.62 11.20 -6.75
CA SER A 384 -4.80 10.75 -8.14
C SER A 384 -5.99 9.79 -8.30
N PHE A 385 -6.15 8.81 -7.41
CA PHE A 385 -7.22 7.82 -7.53
C PHE A 385 -8.57 8.31 -7.03
N HIS A 386 -8.63 9.18 -6.01
CA HIS A 386 -9.87 9.87 -5.64
C HIS A 386 -10.30 10.90 -6.70
N ALA A 387 -9.37 11.53 -7.42
CA ALA A 387 -9.70 12.39 -8.57
C ALA A 387 -10.28 11.58 -9.74
N GLU A 388 -9.75 10.39 -10.01
CA GLU A 388 -10.30 9.48 -11.03
C GLU A 388 -11.68 8.93 -10.63
N CYS A 389 -11.86 8.57 -9.35
CA CYS A 389 -13.17 8.23 -8.79
C CYS A 389 -14.18 9.37 -9.00
N LEU A 390 -13.80 10.63 -8.72
CA LEU A 390 -14.66 11.78 -8.99
C LEU A 390 -14.98 11.95 -10.48
N ARG A 391 -13.99 11.79 -11.37
CA ARG A 391 -14.18 11.89 -12.82
C ARG A 391 -15.26 10.91 -13.30
N LEU A 392 -15.09 9.63 -12.97
CA LEU A 392 -16.03 8.56 -13.32
C LEU A 392 -17.42 8.78 -12.72
N SER A 393 -17.52 9.06 -11.41
CA SER A 393 -18.79 9.35 -10.73
C SER A 393 -19.52 10.55 -11.33
N LYS A 394 -18.77 11.58 -11.79
CA LYS A 394 -19.34 12.77 -12.41
C LYS A 394 -19.89 12.45 -13.81
N GLU A 395 -19.12 11.77 -14.65
CA GLU A 395 -19.57 11.38 -15.99
C GLU A 395 -20.78 10.43 -15.94
N LEU A 396 -20.81 9.49 -14.99
CA LEU A 396 -21.99 8.66 -14.70
C LEU A 396 -23.22 9.49 -14.31
N TYR A 397 -23.05 10.49 -13.46
CA TYR A 397 -24.17 11.35 -13.06
C TYR A 397 -24.63 12.28 -14.19
N GLU A 398 -23.72 12.81 -15.01
CA GLU A 398 -24.05 13.63 -16.18
C GLU A 398 -24.78 12.83 -17.26
N ALA A 399 -24.45 11.55 -17.46
CA ALA A 399 -25.17 10.63 -18.35
C ALA A 399 -26.56 10.24 -17.81
N TYR A 400 -26.71 10.10 -16.49
CA TYR A 400 -27.96 9.65 -15.86
C TYR A 400 -28.36 10.55 -14.67
N PRO A 401 -28.74 11.83 -14.89
CA PRO A 401 -28.91 12.83 -13.82
C PRO A 401 -30.09 12.59 -12.85
N ASN A 402 -30.99 11.67 -13.21
CA ASN A 402 -32.09 11.21 -12.35
C ASN A 402 -31.72 9.96 -11.53
N ASN A 403 -30.53 9.38 -11.72
CA ASN A 403 -30.09 8.20 -10.97
C ASN A 403 -29.57 8.63 -9.58
N VAL A 404 -30.36 8.32 -8.55
CA VAL A 404 -30.08 8.62 -7.14
C VAL A 404 -28.77 7.97 -6.67
N PHE A 405 -28.45 6.76 -7.15
CA PHE A 405 -27.22 6.06 -6.77
C PHE A 405 -25.97 6.76 -7.31
N PHE A 406 -25.99 7.23 -8.57
CA PHE A 406 -24.87 7.98 -9.14
C PHE A 406 -24.74 9.38 -8.52
N LYS A 407 -25.85 10.04 -8.17
CA LYS A 407 -25.81 11.29 -7.38
C LYS A 407 -25.13 11.11 -6.03
N ASN A 408 -25.43 9.99 -5.34
CA ASN A 408 -24.79 9.65 -4.07
C ASN A 408 -23.31 9.25 -4.24
N GLY A 409 -22.96 8.52 -5.31
CA GLY A 409 -21.57 8.23 -5.67
C GLY A 409 -20.75 9.49 -5.90
N LEU A 410 -21.28 10.43 -6.69
CA LEU A 410 -20.67 11.75 -6.92
C LEU A 410 -20.47 12.54 -5.62
N ALA A 411 -21.46 12.53 -4.72
CA ALA A 411 -21.33 13.15 -3.40
C ALA A 411 -20.16 12.55 -2.60
N ILE A 412 -20.07 11.22 -2.52
CA ILE A 412 -19.00 10.51 -1.81
C ILE A 412 -17.63 10.81 -2.44
N SER A 413 -17.50 10.82 -3.78
CA SER A 413 -16.24 11.16 -4.45
C SER A 413 -15.74 12.57 -4.10
N TYR A 414 -16.65 13.54 -3.90
CA TYR A 414 -16.29 14.85 -3.38
C TYR A 414 -15.82 14.81 -1.91
N GLU A 415 -16.47 14.02 -1.04
CA GLU A 415 -15.99 13.82 0.34
C GLU A 415 -14.57 13.25 0.37
N LYS A 416 -14.27 12.28 -0.50
CA LYS A 416 -12.93 11.64 -0.59
C LYS A 416 -11.83 12.63 -0.97
N LEU A 417 -12.06 13.49 -1.96
CA LEU A 417 -11.09 14.56 -2.28
C LEU A 417 -10.99 15.61 -1.18
N GLY A 418 -12.10 15.95 -0.52
CA GLY A 418 -12.08 16.81 0.67
C GLY A 418 -11.18 16.25 1.78
N ASN A 419 -11.34 14.95 2.08
CA ASN A 419 -10.53 14.23 3.06
C ASN A 419 -9.05 14.23 2.66
N THR A 420 -8.71 13.84 1.42
CA THR A 420 -7.30 13.84 0.96
C THR A 420 -6.68 15.24 0.97
N HIS A 421 -7.40 16.28 0.57
CA HIS A 421 -6.89 17.65 0.69
C HIS A 421 -6.74 18.11 2.15
N THR A 422 -7.58 17.62 3.06
CA THR A 422 -7.42 17.86 4.51
C THR A 422 -6.12 17.21 5.02
N SER A 423 -5.86 15.94 4.66
CA SER A 423 -4.61 15.24 4.99
C SER A 423 -3.37 15.89 4.39
N LEU A 424 -3.50 16.54 3.23
CA LEU A 424 -2.45 17.34 2.59
C LEU A 424 -2.35 18.78 3.12
N GLY A 425 -3.12 19.18 4.14
CA GLY A 425 -3.15 20.54 4.70
C GLY A 425 -3.76 21.62 3.78
N ASN A 426 -4.35 21.23 2.64
CA ASN A 426 -4.93 22.12 1.64
C ASN A 426 -6.39 22.50 1.99
N LEU A 427 -6.59 23.18 3.12
CA LEU A 427 -7.92 23.42 3.69
C LEU A 427 -8.90 24.15 2.75
N ASP A 428 -8.45 25.14 1.96
CA ASP A 428 -9.33 25.86 1.01
C ASP A 428 -9.86 24.95 -0.12
N LYS A 429 -9.02 24.00 -0.59
CA LYS A 429 -9.44 22.99 -1.57
C LYS A 429 -10.37 21.98 -0.92
N ALA A 430 -10.06 21.56 0.31
CA ALA A 430 -10.92 20.66 1.07
C ALA A 430 -12.32 21.26 1.26
N LEU A 431 -12.41 22.54 1.65
CA LEU A 431 -13.68 23.26 1.79
C LEU A 431 -14.48 23.26 0.48
N THR A 432 -13.86 23.62 -0.65
CA THR A 432 -14.51 23.61 -1.97
C THR A 432 -15.14 22.25 -2.30
N TYR A 433 -14.47 21.15 -1.96
CA TYR A 433 -15.00 19.80 -2.19
C TYR A 433 -16.08 19.41 -1.17
N TYR A 434 -15.91 19.74 0.11
CA TYR A 434 -16.95 19.54 1.13
C TYR A 434 -18.22 20.35 0.84
N GLU A 435 -18.13 21.52 0.20
CA GLU A 435 -19.29 22.29 -0.26
C GLU A 435 -20.11 21.54 -1.32
N GLN A 436 -19.46 20.86 -2.28
CA GLN A 436 -20.16 20.02 -3.25
C GLN A 436 -20.78 18.78 -2.58
N TYR A 437 -20.06 18.14 -1.65
CA TYR A 437 -20.57 17.02 -0.87
C TYR A 437 -21.80 17.39 -0.04
N TYR A 438 -21.74 18.50 0.70
CA TYR A 438 -22.86 19.04 1.49
C TYR A 438 -24.08 19.30 0.61
N LYS A 439 -23.88 20.01 -0.52
CA LYS A 439 -24.97 20.34 -1.45
C LYS A 439 -25.69 19.08 -1.92
N LEU A 440 -24.96 18.08 -2.44
CA LEU A 440 -25.56 16.87 -2.97
C LEU A 440 -26.20 16.00 -1.87
N SER A 441 -25.55 15.86 -0.71
CA SER A 441 -26.10 15.13 0.45
C SER A 441 -27.38 15.77 0.99
N LYS A 442 -27.43 17.10 1.03
CA LYS A 442 -28.64 17.85 1.41
C LYS A 442 -29.78 17.63 0.41
N GLU A 443 -29.52 17.80 -0.88
CA GLU A 443 -30.52 17.57 -1.93
C GLU A 443 -31.04 16.11 -1.93
N LEU A 444 -30.19 15.13 -1.61
CA LEU A 444 -30.57 13.72 -1.45
C LEU A 444 -31.46 13.50 -0.21
N TYR A 445 -31.11 14.11 0.92
CA TYR A 445 -31.91 14.01 2.14
C TYR A 445 -33.26 14.73 2.02
N GLU A 446 -33.31 15.92 1.41
CA GLU A 446 -34.55 16.67 1.19
C GLU A 446 -35.51 15.94 0.23
N ALA A 447 -34.98 15.25 -0.80
CA ALA A 447 -35.79 14.43 -1.71
C ALA A 447 -36.26 13.10 -1.08
N TYR A 448 -35.49 12.53 -0.16
CA TYR A 448 -35.77 11.23 0.47
C TYR A 448 -35.52 11.27 1.99
N PRO A 449 -36.32 12.02 2.78
CA PRO A 449 -36.03 12.28 4.20
C PRO A 449 -36.10 11.03 5.10
N ASN A 450 -36.77 9.97 4.63
CA ASN A 450 -36.83 8.68 5.31
C ASN A 450 -35.65 7.74 4.94
N ASN A 451 -34.75 8.15 4.05
CA ASN A 451 -33.57 7.36 3.69
C ASN A 451 -32.46 7.58 4.73
N VAL A 452 -32.22 6.55 5.53
CA VAL A 452 -31.23 6.54 6.63
C VAL A 452 -29.83 6.89 6.14
N SER A 453 -29.41 6.37 4.98
CA SER A 453 -28.07 6.58 4.43
C SER A 453 -27.85 8.04 3.98
N PHE A 454 -28.86 8.71 3.43
CA PHE A 454 -28.73 10.12 3.06
C PHE A 454 -28.76 11.05 4.29
N LYS A 455 -29.54 10.70 5.32
CA LYS A 455 -29.49 11.39 6.61
C LYS A 455 -28.10 11.28 7.26
N PHE A 456 -27.50 10.09 7.21
CA PHE A 456 -26.12 9.86 7.67
C PHE A 456 -25.11 10.66 6.83
N GLY A 457 -25.22 10.68 5.50
CA GLY A 457 -24.37 11.49 4.63
C GLY A 457 -24.47 13.00 4.93
N LEU A 458 -25.67 13.51 5.19
CA LEU A 458 -25.86 14.90 5.61
C LEU A 458 -25.20 15.18 6.97
N ALA A 459 -25.34 14.29 7.96
CA ALA A 459 -24.66 14.41 9.25
C ALA A 459 -23.12 14.45 9.09
N VAL A 460 -22.55 13.52 8.31
CA VAL A 460 -21.10 13.51 8.01
C VAL A 460 -20.67 14.80 7.32
N SER A 461 -21.46 15.35 6.38
CA SER A 461 -21.12 16.61 5.72
C SER A 461 -21.07 17.81 6.68
N TYR A 462 -21.94 17.84 7.70
CA TYR A 462 -21.86 18.84 8.77
C TYR A 462 -20.58 18.67 9.62
N SER A 463 -20.16 17.44 9.91
CA SER A 463 -18.88 17.16 10.58
C SER A 463 -17.68 17.74 9.84
N LYS A 464 -17.60 17.51 8.52
CA LYS A 464 -16.52 18.05 7.67
C LYS A 464 -16.50 19.58 7.68
N PHE A 465 -17.68 20.22 7.62
CA PHE A 465 -17.80 21.67 7.72
C PHE A 465 -17.43 22.22 9.10
N GLY A 466 -17.87 21.60 10.20
CA GLY A 466 -17.50 22.00 11.56
C GLY A 466 -15.99 22.02 11.75
N ASN A 467 -15.31 20.94 11.36
CA ASN A 467 -13.86 20.81 11.44
C ASN A 467 -13.12 21.83 10.54
N THR A 468 -13.58 22.00 9.30
CA THR A 468 -12.95 22.93 8.35
C THR A 468 -13.14 24.39 8.76
N HIS A 469 -14.34 24.78 9.19
CA HIS A 469 -14.60 26.14 9.67
C HIS A 469 -13.91 26.43 11.01
N THR A 470 -13.75 25.46 11.90
CA THR A 470 -12.92 25.63 13.12
C THR A 470 -11.48 25.95 12.73
N SER A 471 -10.90 25.18 11.81
CA SER A 471 -9.52 25.36 11.33
C SER A 471 -9.31 26.69 10.61
N LEU A 472 -10.35 27.23 9.96
CA LEU A 472 -10.38 28.54 9.32
C LEU A 472 -10.81 29.68 10.25
N GLY A 473 -10.97 29.46 11.56
CA GLY A 473 -11.38 30.49 12.54
C GLY A 473 -12.83 30.99 12.42
N ASN A 474 -13.67 30.33 11.62
CA ASN A 474 -15.08 30.66 11.41
C ASN A 474 -15.97 30.05 12.51
N LEU A 475 -15.67 30.39 13.77
CA LEU A 475 -16.15 29.66 14.96
C LEU A 475 -17.67 29.56 15.08
N ASP A 476 -18.42 30.63 14.80
CA ASP A 476 -19.89 30.60 14.93
C ASP A 476 -20.56 29.71 13.86
N LYS A 477 -19.96 29.62 12.66
CA LYS A 477 -20.39 28.65 11.63
C LYS A 477 -20.07 27.23 12.05
N ALA A 478 -18.85 27.01 12.56
CA ALA A 478 -18.40 25.69 13.00
C ALA A 478 -19.33 25.11 14.08
N LEU A 479 -19.67 25.91 15.11
CA LEU A 479 -20.61 25.52 16.16
C LEU A 479 -21.98 25.14 15.57
N SER A 480 -22.55 25.97 14.71
CA SER A 480 -23.84 25.68 14.07
C SER A 480 -23.83 24.40 13.23
N TYR A 481 -22.69 24.03 12.64
CA TYR A 481 -22.54 22.76 11.95
C TYR A 481 -22.40 21.57 12.91
N TYR A 482 -21.62 21.68 13.98
CA TYR A 482 -21.53 20.63 15.01
C TYR A 482 -22.87 20.37 15.73
N ASP A 483 -23.68 21.42 15.98
CA ASP A 483 -25.02 21.28 16.53
C ASP A 483 -25.95 20.50 15.58
N ASN A 484 -25.87 20.76 14.27
CA ASN A 484 -26.67 20.05 13.27
C ASN A 484 -26.19 18.62 13.01
N GLU A 485 -24.88 18.37 13.06
CA GLU A 485 -24.28 17.03 13.05
C GLU A 485 -24.83 16.21 14.23
N THR A 486 -24.69 16.75 15.45
CA THR A 486 -25.09 16.08 16.69
C THR A 486 -26.57 15.73 16.67
N ARG A 487 -27.44 16.70 16.35
CA ARG A 487 -28.90 16.47 16.23
C ARG A 487 -29.24 15.34 15.24
N LEU A 488 -28.60 15.30 14.07
CA LEU A 488 -28.89 14.23 13.10
C LEU A 488 -28.39 12.87 13.58
N PHE A 489 -27.26 12.80 14.31
CA PHE A 489 -26.79 11.57 14.92
C PHE A 489 -27.62 11.12 16.14
N GLU A 490 -28.16 12.04 16.94
CA GLU A 490 -29.13 11.73 17.99
C GLU A 490 -30.37 11.07 17.39
N GLU A 491 -30.98 11.69 16.37
CA GLU A 491 -32.16 11.15 15.68
C GLU A 491 -31.87 9.83 14.94
N LEU A 492 -30.63 9.59 14.49
CA LEU A 492 -30.21 8.30 13.89
C LEU A 492 -30.01 7.21 14.96
N TYR A 493 -29.42 7.58 16.10
CA TYR A 493 -29.20 6.68 17.22
C TYR A 493 -30.51 6.27 17.90
N GLU A 494 -31.45 7.20 18.11
CA GLU A 494 -32.77 6.92 18.67
C GLU A 494 -33.55 5.91 17.79
N ALA A 495 -33.52 6.10 16.47
CA ALA A 495 -34.20 5.21 15.51
C ALA A 495 -33.52 3.84 15.37
N TYR A 496 -32.18 3.77 15.53
CA TYR A 496 -31.39 2.54 15.33
C TYR A 496 -30.34 2.35 16.44
N PRO A 497 -30.75 2.11 17.70
CA PRO A 497 -29.84 2.14 18.86
C PRO A 497 -28.81 1.01 18.89
N ASN A 498 -28.92 0.01 18.00
CA ASN A 498 -27.95 -1.07 17.84
C ASN A 498 -26.98 -0.85 16.66
N ASN A 499 -27.11 0.24 15.90
CA ASN A 499 -26.20 0.54 14.80
C ASN A 499 -24.88 1.12 15.33
N VAL A 500 -23.80 0.35 15.19
CA VAL A 500 -22.44 0.71 15.65
C VAL A 500 -21.97 2.04 15.05
N SER A 501 -22.17 2.25 13.75
CA SER A 501 -21.73 3.47 13.05
C SER A 501 -22.47 4.72 13.52
N PHE A 502 -23.77 4.61 13.84
CA PHE A 502 -24.54 5.77 14.32
C PHE A 502 -24.21 6.09 15.78
N LYS A 503 -24.00 5.07 16.64
CA LYS A 503 -23.43 5.27 17.98
C LYS A 503 -22.07 5.97 17.91
N ASN A 504 -21.17 5.50 17.04
CA ASN A 504 -19.83 6.09 16.94
C ASN A 504 -19.88 7.53 16.41
N GLY A 505 -20.71 7.80 15.40
CA GLY A 505 -20.98 9.16 14.91
C GLY A 505 -21.45 10.10 16.02
N LEU A 506 -22.44 9.69 16.82
CA LEU A 506 -22.93 10.47 17.95
C LEU A 506 -21.83 10.76 19.01
N ALA A 507 -21.01 9.76 19.34
CA ALA A 507 -19.89 9.93 20.27
C ALA A 507 -18.82 10.90 19.73
N ILE A 508 -18.52 10.82 18.42
CA ILE A 508 -17.63 11.75 17.72
C ILE A 508 -18.20 13.18 17.77
N SER A 509 -19.50 13.38 17.52
CA SER A 509 -20.12 14.71 17.52
C SER A 509 -20.09 15.36 18.90
N TYR A 510 -20.41 14.60 19.97
CA TYR A 510 -20.23 15.08 21.34
C TYR A 510 -18.76 15.41 21.66
N SER A 511 -17.82 14.57 21.20
CA SER A 511 -16.38 14.83 21.38
C SER A 511 -15.92 16.10 20.67
N ALA A 512 -16.44 16.35 19.46
CA ALA A 512 -16.14 17.55 18.67
C ALA A 512 -16.70 18.82 19.33
N LEU A 513 -17.94 18.79 19.83
CA LEU A 513 -18.51 19.89 20.61
C LEU A 513 -17.72 20.14 21.90
N GLY A 514 -17.42 19.09 22.68
CA GLY A 514 -16.63 19.21 23.91
C GLY A 514 -15.25 19.83 23.66
N GLN A 515 -14.57 19.41 22.58
CA GLN A 515 -13.31 20.02 22.15
C GLN A 515 -13.49 21.48 21.70
N PHE A 516 -14.50 21.79 20.88
CA PHE A 516 -14.76 23.14 20.40
C PHE A 516 -14.99 24.13 21.55
N TYR A 517 -15.84 23.77 22.52
CA TYR A 517 -16.10 24.60 23.70
C TYR A 517 -14.86 24.77 24.58
N ARG A 518 -14.03 23.73 24.75
CA ARG A 518 -12.78 23.79 25.52
C ARG A 518 -11.80 24.77 24.89
N ASP A 519 -11.60 24.65 23.58
CA ASP A 519 -10.54 25.36 22.87
C ASP A 519 -10.94 26.83 22.54
N HIS A 520 -12.24 27.15 22.48
CA HIS A 520 -12.72 28.45 21.97
C HIS A 520 -13.72 29.23 22.85
N ARG A 521 -14.37 28.58 23.83
CA ARG A 521 -15.37 29.22 24.71
C ARG A 521 -15.01 29.16 26.19
N ASN A 522 -14.16 28.21 26.59
CA ASN A 522 -13.68 28.00 27.97
C ASN A 522 -14.81 27.85 29.01
N ASP A 523 -15.90 27.16 28.63
CA ASP A 523 -17.02 26.81 29.50
C ASP A 523 -16.85 25.39 30.04
N SER A 524 -16.27 25.27 31.24
CA SER A 524 -15.91 23.97 31.83
C SER A 524 -17.12 23.05 32.07
N ASP A 525 -18.31 23.59 32.32
CA ASP A 525 -19.52 22.80 32.58
C ASP A 525 -20.07 22.21 31.27
N ILE A 526 -20.11 23.02 30.19
CA ILE A 526 -20.49 22.52 28.86
C ILE A 526 -19.48 21.49 28.33
N VAL A 527 -18.18 21.76 28.48
CA VAL A 527 -17.11 20.82 28.06
C VAL A 527 -17.24 19.48 28.80
N LYS A 528 -17.43 19.53 30.12
CA LYS A 528 -17.59 18.33 30.96
C LYS A 528 -18.84 17.54 30.56
N ASN A 529 -19.97 18.21 30.31
CA ASN A 529 -21.20 17.57 29.86
C ASN A 529 -20.99 16.80 28.54
N TYR A 530 -20.45 17.46 27.50
CA TYR A 530 -20.24 16.81 26.20
C TYR A 530 -19.25 15.64 26.26
N PHE A 531 -18.12 15.79 26.97
CA PHE A 531 -17.20 14.69 27.15
C PHE A 531 -17.79 13.53 27.97
N GLN A 532 -18.63 13.77 28.98
CA GLN A 532 -19.34 12.71 29.70
C GLN A 532 -20.33 11.95 28.79
N GLN A 533 -21.00 12.64 27.87
CA GLN A 533 -21.88 11.99 26.89
C GLN A 533 -21.09 11.15 25.88
N ALA A 534 -19.96 11.65 25.37
CA ALA A 534 -19.04 10.89 24.51
C ALA A 534 -18.47 9.66 25.24
N GLU A 535 -18.04 9.81 26.50
CA GLU A 535 -17.53 8.71 27.35
C GLU A 535 -18.58 7.59 27.48
N LYS A 536 -19.83 7.95 27.78
CA LYS A 536 -20.91 6.97 27.93
C LYS A 536 -21.13 6.14 26.66
N VAL A 537 -21.24 6.80 25.51
CA VAL A 537 -21.51 6.10 24.24
C VAL A 537 -20.32 5.25 23.79
N TRP A 538 -19.09 5.73 23.95
CA TRP A 538 -17.91 4.90 23.66
C TRP A 538 -17.69 3.77 24.66
N ALA A 539 -18.08 3.92 25.93
CA ALA A 539 -18.05 2.82 26.90
C ALA A 539 -19.00 1.68 26.49
N GLU A 540 -20.23 2.01 26.05
CA GLU A 540 -21.17 1.03 25.51
C GLU A 540 -20.58 0.32 24.27
N LEU A 541 -19.98 1.07 23.34
CA LEU A 541 -19.35 0.52 22.12
C LEU A 541 -18.17 -0.42 22.42
N VAL A 542 -17.32 -0.08 23.40
CA VAL A 542 -16.22 -0.96 23.83
C VAL A 542 -16.75 -2.27 24.43
N SER A 543 -17.90 -2.24 25.11
CA SER A 543 -18.56 -3.45 25.62
C SER A 543 -19.28 -4.26 24.55
N SER A 544 -19.98 -3.63 23.59
CA SER A 544 -20.75 -4.34 22.55
C SER A 544 -19.92 -4.78 21.35
N SER A 545 -18.77 -4.15 21.12
CA SER A 545 -17.99 -4.29 19.88
C SER A 545 -16.48 -4.22 20.15
N PRO A 546 -15.94 -5.10 21.03
CA PRO A 546 -14.57 -5.01 21.55
C PRO A 546 -13.46 -5.24 20.51
N GLN A 547 -13.80 -5.71 19.31
CA GLN A 547 -12.86 -5.90 18.20
C GLN A 547 -12.35 -4.59 17.60
N HIS A 548 -13.13 -3.51 17.66
CA HIS A 548 -12.72 -2.20 17.11
C HIS A 548 -11.78 -1.52 18.11
N ALA A 549 -10.50 -1.46 17.76
CA ALA A 549 -9.47 -0.87 18.61
C ALA A 549 -9.68 0.64 18.81
N GLU A 550 -10.26 1.33 17.83
CA GLU A 550 -10.54 2.78 17.88
C GLU A 550 -11.46 3.16 19.05
N PHE A 551 -12.52 2.41 19.35
CA PHE A 551 -13.44 2.75 20.45
C PHE A 551 -12.73 2.79 21.80
N LYS A 552 -11.73 1.92 22.01
CA LYS A 552 -10.90 1.89 23.23
C LYS A 552 -9.94 3.09 23.29
N GLN A 553 -9.40 3.51 22.14
CA GLN A 553 -8.54 4.69 22.03
C GLN A 553 -9.34 5.96 22.30
N ASN A 554 -10.50 6.12 21.66
CA ASN A 554 -11.39 7.28 21.82
C ASN A 554 -11.90 7.38 23.27
N LEU A 555 -12.35 6.27 23.86
CA LEU A 555 -12.75 6.22 25.27
C LEU A 555 -11.61 6.63 26.23
N SER A 556 -10.39 6.16 25.97
CA SER A 556 -9.22 6.54 26.77
C SER A 556 -8.86 8.02 26.61
N TRP A 557 -8.96 8.55 25.38
CA TRP A 557 -8.73 9.97 25.11
C TRP A 557 -9.73 10.86 25.85
N VAL A 558 -11.04 10.57 25.78
CA VAL A 558 -12.08 11.35 26.49
C VAL A 558 -11.88 11.29 28.00
N LYS A 559 -11.55 10.12 28.56
CA LYS A 559 -11.26 9.98 29.99
C LYS A 559 -10.09 10.87 30.44
N ASN A 560 -9.05 10.98 29.63
CA ASN A 560 -7.94 11.88 29.89
C ASN A 560 -8.39 13.36 29.84
N GLN A 561 -9.27 13.75 28.90
CA GLN A 561 -9.82 15.11 28.86
C GLN A 561 -10.67 15.43 30.10
N LEU A 562 -11.53 14.49 30.52
CA LEU A 562 -12.32 14.64 31.74
C LEU A 562 -11.44 14.72 32.98
N GLN A 563 -10.35 13.95 33.04
CA GLN A 563 -9.40 14.03 34.16
C GLN A 563 -8.70 15.39 34.21
N SER A 564 -8.27 15.96 33.08
CA SER A 564 -7.61 17.27 33.04
C SER A 564 -8.50 18.46 33.42
N LEU A 565 -9.83 18.30 33.43
CA LEU A 565 -10.75 19.34 33.92
C LEU A 565 -10.88 19.37 35.46
N HIS A 566 -10.32 18.37 36.16
CA HIS A 566 -10.34 18.27 37.63
C HIS A 566 -8.97 18.57 38.27
N SER A 567 -7.96 18.93 37.47
CA SER A 567 -6.58 19.23 37.86
C SER A 567 -6.21 20.68 37.56
#